data_AF-A0A6P6UI20-F1
#
_entry.id   AF-A0A6P6UI20-F1
#
_cell.length_a   1.000
_cell.length_b   1.000
_cell.length_c   1.000
_cell.angle_alpha   90.00
_cell.angle_beta   90.00
_cell.angle_gamma   90.00
#
_symmetry.space_group_name_H-M   'P 1'
#
loop_
_entity.id
_entity.type
_entity.pdbx_description
1 polymer ?
#
loop_
_entity_poly.entity_id
_entity_poly.type
_entity_poly.pdbx_seq_one_letter_code
_entity_poly.pdbx_strand_id
1 'polypeptide(L)'
;MLQRSCFLVQNIDFALKHLFENFKAKFKDSELRELFWATASATNVDDFKRALNALEIAQPQNRENLTTAAWLKKLPYHPWSRAYYEITAKTDISINKLNKSFNNYILKASDEPIVTLLKFFKRKLMQWLTLKTQGMEKYGGKLCPNIVKKLTKSVEKNMHYIVVFDGIDLFEINSFNRTFVMKIENYVDECYSKEAYLRAYTYSIGAVPSKEHLIDNGMQLLNPSFVKKQLGRPKKLRRRVPDEPRDPQKASTKGLTVYCKRCLKVGHNRRTCKEPPHPKSKLYKARSSNNQQRATTAFTSARIIEALVHQVSQQNSTIAVSDNNLNSWPKRSKKN
;
A
#
# COMPACT_ATOMS: atom_id res chain seq x y z
N MET A 1 1.28 33.91 -19.52
CA MET A 1 2.52 33.68 -18.75
C MET A 1 2.27 34.10 -17.32
N LEU A 2 2.83 33.39 -16.33
CA LEU A 2 2.67 33.55 -14.86
C LEU A 2 1.50 32.78 -14.21
N GLN A 3 1.57 31.44 -14.26
CA GLN A 3 0.89 30.59 -13.26
C GLN A 3 1.62 29.27 -13.02
N ARG A 4 2.94 29.32 -12.84
CA ARG A 4 3.78 28.15 -12.50
C ARG A 4 4.75 28.35 -11.34
N SER A 5 4.68 29.46 -10.59
CA SER A 5 5.75 29.89 -9.69
C SER A 5 5.34 30.07 -8.22
N CYS A 6 4.51 29.17 -7.65
CA CYS A 6 4.15 29.26 -6.21
C CYS A 6 4.11 27.93 -5.44
N PHE A 7 4.75 26.86 -5.93
CA PHE A 7 4.97 25.63 -5.14
C PHE A 7 6.46 25.29 -5.00
N LEU A 8 7.30 26.31 -4.80
CA LEU A 8 8.72 26.15 -4.46
C LEU A 8 8.92 26.14 -2.93
N VAL A 9 8.17 25.29 -2.22
CA VAL A 9 8.58 24.67 -0.95
C VAL A 9 7.86 23.32 -0.85
N GLN A 10 8.29 22.34 -1.63
CA GLN A 10 7.92 20.93 -1.41
C GLN A 10 9.20 20.13 -1.21
N ASN A 11 9.78 20.32 -0.02
CA ASN A 11 10.88 19.52 0.47
C ASN A 11 10.40 18.09 0.77
N ILE A 12 10.99 17.14 0.03
CA ILE A 12 11.55 15.86 0.52
C ILE A 12 10.72 14.54 0.44
N ASP A 13 9.39 14.50 0.53
CA ASP A 13 8.73 13.18 0.74
C ASP A 13 8.19 12.39 -0.48
N PHE A 14 8.71 12.65 -1.69
CA PHE A 14 8.21 12.03 -2.94
C PHE A 14 9.20 11.09 -3.67
N ALA A 15 10.43 10.92 -3.22
CA ALA A 15 11.50 10.53 -4.14
C ALA A 15 11.59 9.03 -4.49
N LEU A 16 11.71 8.09 -3.54
CA LEU A 16 12.11 6.72 -3.91
C LEU A 16 11.04 5.90 -4.67
N LYS A 17 9.77 5.93 -4.22
CA LYS A 17 8.73 5.13 -4.88
C LYS A 17 8.41 5.64 -6.29
N HIS A 18 8.29 6.95 -6.46
CA HIS A 18 8.02 7.53 -7.79
C HIS A 18 9.23 7.34 -8.71
N LEU A 19 10.44 7.44 -8.16
CA LEU A 19 11.64 7.09 -8.90
C LEU A 19 11.61 5.63 -9.35
N PHE A 20 11.17 4.70 -8.50
CA PHE A 20 11.05 3.29 -8.87
C PHE A 20 9.97 3.03 -9.93
N GLU A 21 8.83 3.72 -9.90
CA GLU A 21 7.81 3.61 -10.96
C GLU A 21 8.36 4.15 -12.30
N ASN A 22 9.08 5.28 -12.26
CA ASN A 22 9.77 5.82 -13.44
C ASN A 22 10.85 4.86 -13.96
N PHE A 23 11.58 4.22 -13.04
CA PHE A 23 12.57 3.21 -13.33
C PHE A 23 11.93 2.02 -14.04
N LYS A 24 10.82 1.48 -13.51
CA LYS A 24 10.07 0.37 -14.12
C LYS A 24 9.55 0.70 -15.52
N ALA A 25 9.13 1.95 -15.75
CA ALA A 25 8.67 2.40 -17.06
C ALA A 25 9.79 2.40 -18.09
N LYS A 26 11.03 2.69 -17.69
CA LYS A 26 12.22 2.72 -18.56
C LYS A 26 12.90 1.36 -18.70
N PHE A 27 13.03 0.63 -17.59
CA PHE A 27 13.78 -0.61 -17.48
C PHE A 27 12.82 -1.75 -17.11
N LYS A 28 12.62 -2.67 -18.07
CA LYS A 28 11.67 -3.78 -17.91
C LYS A 28 12.25 -5.00 -17.21
N ASP A 29 13.57 -5.06 -17.07
CA ASP A 29 14.29 -6.18 -16.45
C ASP A 29 13.94 -6.34 -14.96
N SER A 30 13.83 -7.58 -14.50
CA SER A 30 13.57 -7.91 -13.11
C SER A 30 14.83 -7.80 -12.25
N GLU A 31 15.98 -8.22 -12.78
CA GLU A 31 17.25 -8.23 -12.03
C GLU A 31 17.70 -6.80 -11.70
N LEU A 32 17.55 -5.87 -12.66
CA LEU A 32 17.80 -4.44 -12.46
C LEU A 32 16.91 -3.83 -11.38
N ARG A 33 15.70 -4.36 -11.15
CA ARG A 33 14.82 -3.86 -10.08
C ARG A 33 15.32 -4.28 -8.72
N GLU A 34 15.84 -5.49 -8.58
CA GLU A 34 16.42 -5.97 -7.33
C GLU A 34 17.68 -5.18 -6.99
N LEU A 35 18.55 -4.97 -7.97
CA LEU A 35 19.75 -4.14 -7.84
C LEU A 35 19.42 -2.66 -7.57
N PHE A 36 18.33 -2.12 -8.12
CA PHE A 36 17.82 -0.79 -7.75
C PHE A 36 17.43 -0.73 -6.28
N TRP A 37 16.74 -1.74 -5.75
CA TRP A 37 16.39 -1.75 -4.33
C TRP A 37 17.61 -1.98 -3.43
N ALA A 38 18.59 -2.76 -3.88
CA ALA A 38 19.86 -2.93 -3.19
C ALA A 38 20.63 -1.61 -3.09
N THR A 39 20.73 -0.86 -4.19
CA THR A 39 21.36 0.48 -4.19
C THR A 39 20.59 1.49 -3.33
N ALA A 40 19.27 1.59 -3.49
CA ALA A 40 18.48 2.54 -2.70
C ALA A 40 18.48 2.24 -1.19
N SER A 41 18.54 0.96 -0.81
CA SER A 41 18.44 0.51 0.58
C SER A 41 19.79 0.38 1.30
N ALA A 42 20.91 0.51 0.57
CA ALA A 42 22.27 0.45 1.12
C ALA A 42 22.41 1.43 2.30
N THR A 43 23.01 0.96 3.39
CA THR A 43 23.16 1.72 4.64
C THR A 43 24.45 2.53 4.67
N ASN A 44 25.46 2.15 3.90
CA ASN A 44 26.74 2.82 3.81
C ASN A 44 27.09 3.12 2.35
N VAL A 45 28.01 4.06 2.15
CA VAL A 45 28.41 4.55 0.82
C VAL A 45 29.13 3.46 0.01
N ASP A 46 29.82 2.54 0.67
CA ASP A 46 30.58 1.48 -0.01
C ASP A 46 29.68 0.38 -0.56
N ASP A 47 28.68 -0.08 0.19
CA ASP A 47 27.66 -1.01 -0.30
C ASP A 47 26.83 -0.35 -1.40
N PHE A 48 26.55 0.95 -1.28
CA PHE A 48 25.90 1.71 -2.36
C PHE A 48 26.73 1.68 -3.64
N LYS A 49 28.02 2.00 -3.57
CA LYS A 49 28.92 1.98 -4.74
C LYS A 49 29.04 0.58 -5.33
N ARG A 50 29.14 -0.46 -4.50
CA ARG A 50 29.17 -1.86 -4.94
C ARG A 50 27.89 -2.26 -5.68
N ALA A 51 26.72 -1.96 -5.12
CA ALA A 51 25.45 -2.25 -5.76
C ALA A 51 25.25 -1.44 -7.06
N LEU A 52 25.75 -0.21 -7.11
CA LEU A 52 25.68 0.64 -8.29
C LEU A 52 26.62 0.16 -9.40
N ASN A 53 27.78 -0.40 -9.05
CA ASN A 53 28.68 -1.07 -9.98
C ASN A 53 28.06 -2.39 -10.50
N ALA A 54 27.38 -3.15 -9.65
CA ALA A 54 26.63 -4.33 -10.09
C ALA A 54 25.55 -4.00 -11.14
N LEU A 55 24.86 -2.85 -11.01
CA LEU A 55 23.95 -2.34 -12.05
C LEU A 55 24.66 -2.01 -13.37
N GLU A 56 25.91 -1.56 -13.31
CA GLU A 56 26.73 -1.22 -14.47
C GLU A 56 27.23 -2.49 -15.19
N ILE A 57 27.54 -3.54 -14.42
CA ILE A 57 27.90 -4.87 -14.95
C ILE A 57 26.69 -5.59 -15.56
N ALA A 58 25.54 -5.55 -14.89
CA ALA A 58 24.31 -6.21 -15.35
C ALA A 58 23.75 -5.58 -16.65
N GLN A 59 24.05 -4.30 -16.89
CA GLN A 59 23.78 -3.65 -18.18
C GLN A 59 25.04 -2.96 -18.73
N PRO A 60 25.90 -3.69 -19.43
CA PRO A 60 27.01 -3.10 -20.18
C PRO A 60 26.45 -2.10 -21.20
N GLN A 61 27.19 -1.02 -21.47
CA GLN A 61 26.73 0.07 -22.35
C GLN A 61 26.21 -0.46 -23.69
N ASN A 62 24.95 -0.18 -23.98
CA ASN A 62 24.37 -0.38 -25.30
C ASN A 62 24.39 0.98 -26.01
N ARG A 63 25.02 1.06 -27.18
CA ARG A 63 25.35 2.32 -27.90
C ARG A 63 24.16 3.28 -28.12
N GLU A 64 22.92 2.82 -27.94
CA GLU A 64 21.69 3.60 -28.16
C GLU A 64 20.95 3.99 -26.87
N ASN A 65 21.28 3.41 -25.69
CA ASN A 65 20.50 3.59 -24.46
C ASN A 65 21.35 4.01 -23.26
N LEU A 66 20.84 4.98 -22.48
CA LEU A 66 21.45 5.41 -21.23
C LEU A 66 21.47 4.24 -20.23
N THR A 67 22.66 3.79 -19.81
CA THR A 67 22.81 2.71 -18.81
C THR A 67 22.01 3.02 -17.55
N THR A 68 21.44 1.99 -16.93
CA THR A 68 20.68 2.09 -15.68
C THR A 68 21.47 2.83 -14.58
N ALA A 69 22.74 2.47 -14.39
CA ALA A 69 23.64 3.15 -13.46
C ALA A 69 23.88 4.62 -13.84
N ALA A 70 24.10 4.92 -15.13
CA ALA A 70 24.28 6.30 -15.61
C ALA A 70 23.02 7.16 -15.43
N TRP A 71 21.83 6.56 -15.52
CA TRP A 71 20.57 7.25 -15.24
C TRP A 71 20.46 7.64 -13.76
N LEU A 72 20.84 6.74 -12.85
CA LEU A 72 20.82 7.00 -11.41
C LEU A 72 21.89 8.01 -10.98
N LYS A 73 23.10 7.95 -11.58
CA LYS A 73 24.21 8.90 -11.31
C LYS A 73 23.84 10.37 -11.63
N LYS A 74 22.84 10.61 -12.49
CA LYS A 74 22.36 11.97 -12.82
C LYS A 74 21.47 12.60 -11.74
N LEU A 75 20.96 11.80 -10.80
CA LEU A 75 20.03 12.26 -9.78
C LEU A 75 20.80 12.59 -8.49
N PRO A 76 20.37 13.59 -7.70
CA PRO A 76 20.89 13.76 -6.35
C PRO A 76 20.59 12.49 -5.53
N TYR A 77 21.55 12.00 -4.74
CA TYR A 77 21.40 10.72 -4.03
C TYR A 77 20.57 10.82 -2.76
N HIS A 78 20.67 11.93 -2.03
CA HIS A 78 19.98 12.17 -0.76
C HIS A 78 18.47 11.86 -0.78
N PRO A 79 17.68 12.16 -1.84
CA PRO A 79 16.24 11.88 -1.82
C PRO A 79 15.87 10.39 -1.92
N TRP A 80 16.73 9.53 -2.46
CA TRP A 80 16.34 8.15 -2.81
C TRP A 80 17.31 7.06 -2.34
N SER A 81 18.49 7.42 -1.86
CA SER A 81 19.46 6.47 -1.31
C SER A 81 19.67 6.71 0.18
N ARG A 82 19.43 5.66 0.99
CA ARG A 82 19.62 5.69 2.45
C ARG A 82 21.07 5.97 2.84
N ALA A 83 22.04 5.53 2.04
CA ALA A 83 23.47 5.73 2.30
C ALA A 83 23.88 7.21 2.34
N TYR A 84 23.03 8.10 1.81
CA TYR A 84 23.26 9.54 1.76
C TYR A 84 22.24 10.33 2.61
N TYR A 85 21.47 9.67 3.47
CA TYR A 85 20.63 10.36 4.45
C TYR A 85 21.50 10.98 5.54
N GLU A 86 21.03 12.08 6.11
CA GLU A 86 21.70 12.69 7.27
C GLU A 86 21.71 11.73 8.46
N ILE A 87 22.86 11.62 9.15
CA ILE A 87 23.11 10.64 10.23
C ILE A 87 22.15 10.88 11.43
N THR A 88 21.60 12.09 11.55
CA THR A 88 20.61 12.46 12.56
C THR A 88 19.27 11.73 12.37
N ALA A 89 18.91 11.37 11.15
CA ALA A 89 17.66 10.69 10.82
C ALA A 89 17.80 9.16 10.90
N LYS A 90 17.69 8.61 12.12
CA LYS A 90 17.67 7.15 12.38
C LYS A 90 16.32 6.51 11.99
N THR A 91 15.91 6.65 10.72
CA THR A 91 14.63 6.09 10.25
C THR A 91 14.82 4.95 9.24
N ASP A 92 14.18 3.83 9.54
CA ASP A 92 14.09 2.68 8.63
C ASP A 92 13.10 2.90 7.47
N ILE A 93 12.32 3.98 7.52
CA ILE A 93 11.16 4.20 6.67
C ILE A 93 11.61 4.92 5.39
N SER A 94 12.08 4.15 4.40
CA SER A 94 12.47 4.69 3.08
C SER A 94 11.31 4.73 2.06
N ILE A 95 10.10 4.32 2.45
CA ILE A 95 8.99 4.07 1.52
C ILE A 95 7.72 4.77 1.99
N ASN A 96 6.95 5.22 1.01
CA ASN A 96 5.57 5.77 0.92
C ASN A 96 4.48 5.03 1.74
N LYS A 97 4.83 4.32 2.82
CA LYS A 97 3.91 3.67 3.74
C LYS A 97 3.16 4.71 4.58
N LEU A 98 3.84 5.79 4.97
CA LEU A 98 3.25 6.90 5.70
C LEU A 98 2.18 7.61 4.86
N ASN A 99 2.50 8.06 3.65
CA ASN A 99 1.53 8.77 2.81
C ASN A 99 0.38 7.86 2.37
N LYS A 100 0.63 6.57 2.06
CA LYS A 100 -0.45 5.60 1.80
C LYS A 100 -1.39 5.45 3.00
N SER A 101 -0.83 5.33 4.20
CA SER A 101 -1.64 5.21 5.41
C SER A 101 -2.46 6.48 5.65
N PHE A 102 -1.85 7.65 5.50
CA PHE A 102 -2.50 8.95 5.65
C PHE A 102 -3.62 9.17 4.62
N ASN A 103 -3.35 8.89 3.34
CA ASN A 103 -4.34 9.00 2.26
C ASN A 103 -5.55 8.09 2.50
N ASN A 104 -5.35 6.88 3.04
CA ASN A 104 -6.46 5.99 3.40
C ASN A 104 -7.34 6.57 4.52
N TYR A 105 -6.77 7.33 5.46
CA TYR A 105 -7.56 8.00 6.49
C TYR A 105 -8.29 9.24 5.95
N ILE A 106 -7.63 10.06 5.12
CA ILE A 106 -8.25 11.27 4.54
C ILE A 106 -9.44 10.90 3.66
N LEU A 107 -9.30 9.91 2.78
CA LEU A 107 -10.36 9.55 1.83
C LEU A 107 -11.65 9.09 2.53
N LYS A 108 -11.56 8.60 3.77
CA LYS A 108 -12.75 8.18 4.55
C LYS A 108 -13.48 9.35 5.22
N ALA A 109 -12.84 10.51 5.30
CA ALA A 109 -13.36 11.64 6.06
C ALA A 109 -13.38 12.94 5.23
N SER A 110 -13.04 12.88 3.93
CA SER A 110 -12.97 14.04 3.05
C SER A 110 -14.30 14.74 2.82
N ASP A 111 -15.41 14.01 2.98
CA ASP A 111 -16.76 14.53 2.76
C ASP A 111 -17.38 15.08 4.05
N GLU A 112 -16.64 15.03 5.17
CA GLU A 112 -17.10 15.49 6.47
C GLU A 112 -16.72 16.95 6.74
N PRO A 113 -17.53 17.69 7.52
CA PRO A 113 -17.14 19.01 8.01
C PRO A 113 -15.80 18.98 8.73
N ILE A 114 -15.01 20.06 8.63
CA ILE A 114 -13.65 20.14 9.18
C ILE A 114 -13.56 19.76 10.67
N VAL A 115 -14.57 20.11 11.46
CA VAL A 115 -14.64 19.76 12.89
C VAL A 115 -14.79 18.25 13.09
N THR A 116 -15.63 17.60 12.28
CA THR A 116 -15.83 16.14 12.30
C THR A 116 -14.56 15.42 11.84
N LEU A 117 -13.90 15.92 10.80
CA LEU A 117 -12.62 15.43 10.30
C LEU A 117 -11.53 15.45 11.39
N LEU A 118 -11.37 16.59 12.07
CA LEU A 118 -10.39 16.73 13.15
C LEU A 118 -10.71 15.82 14.34
N LYS A 119 -11.99 15.72 14.73
CA LYS A 119 -12.43 14.77 15.77
C LYS A 119 -12.17 13.31 15.38
N PHE A 120 -12.30 12.95 14.11
CA PHE A 120 -11.99 11.62 13.60
C PHE A 120 -10.49 11.33 13.69
N PHE A 121 -9.64 12.21 13.15
CA PHE A 121 -8.18 12.04 13.21
C PHE A 121 -7.67 11.96 14.65
N LYS A 122 -8.15 12.85 15.51
CA LYS A 122 -7.82 12.82 16.93
C LYS A 122 -8.14 11.45 17.55
N ARG A 123 -9.38 10.96 17.40
CA ARG A 123 -9.79 9.65 17.96
C ARG A 123 -8.93 8.51 17.43
N LYS A 124 -8.59 8.55 16.13
CA LYS A 124 -7.68 7.57 15.52
C LYS A 124 -6.27 7.63 16.09
N LEU A 125 -5.71 8.83 16.27
CA LEU A 125 -4.39 9.01 16.88
C LEU A 125 -4.40 8.51 18.32
N MET A 126 -5.39 8.89 19.13
CA MET A 126 -5.53 8.39 20.51
C MET A 126 -5.56 6.87 20.57
N GLN A 127 -6.48 6.24 19.83
CA GLN A 127 -6.59 4.78 19.78
C GLN A 127 -5.27 4.13 19.32
N TRP A 128 -4.62 4.71 18.32
CA TRP A 128 -3.37 4.18 17.79
C TRP A 128 -2.24 4.25 18.80
N LEU A 129 -2.04 5.40 19.46
CA LEU A 129 -1.03 5.57 20.51
C LEU A 129 -1.26 4.55 21.64
N THR A 130 -2.50 4.44 22.15
CA THR A 130 -2.85 3.49 23.21
C THR A 130 -2.58 2.04 22.80
N LEU A 131 -2.99 1.64 21.59
CA LEU A 131 -2.76 0.27 21.08
C LEU A 131 -1.27 -0.04 20.92
N LYS A 132 -0.46 0.95 20.53
CA LYS A 132 1.00 0.79 20.41
C LYS A 132 1.64 0.59 21.78
N THR A 133 1.29 1.40 22.76
CA THR A 133 1.80 1.30 24.13
C THR A 133 1.41 -0.03 24.76
N GLN A 134 0.12 -0.38 24.76
CA GLN A 134 -0.37 -1.66 25.32
C GLN A 134 0.25 -2.89 24.65
N GLY A 135 0.44 -2.83 23.33
CA GLY A 135 1.08 -3.91 22.59
C GLY A 135 2.54 -4.10 22.99
N MET A 136 3.25 -3.00 23.26
CA MET A 136 4.66 -3.05 23.66
C MET A 136 4.84 -3.37 25.15
N GLU A 137 3.90 -2.98 26.02
CA GLU A 137 3.91 -3.36 27.45
C GLU A 137 3.86 -4.88 27.62
N LYS A 138 2.98 -5.56 26.86
CA LYS A 138 2.84 -7.02 26.84
C LYS A 138 4.07 -7.75 26.29
N TYR A 139 4.92 -7.06 25.53
CA TYR A 139 6.09 -7.66 24.93
C TYR A 139 7.23 -7.76 25.96
N GLY A 140 7.70 -8.98 26.22
CA GLY A 140 8.72 -9.25 27.25
C GLY A 140 10.18 -8.94 26.85
N GLY A 141 10.45 -8.65 25.57
CA GLY A 141 11.81 -8.36 25.12
C GLY A 141 12.25 -6.91 25.37
N LYS A 142 13.56 -6.71 25.50
CA LYS A 142 14.18 -5.39 25.74
C LYS A 142 14.32 -4.55 24.47
N LEU A 143 14.42 -5.17 23.30
CA LEU A 143 14.53 -4.49 22.00
C LEU A 143 13.23 -4.57 21.20
N CYS A 144 12.95 -3.56 20.36
CA CYS A 144 11.77 -3.57 19.51
C CYS A 144 11.67 -4.85 18.65
N PRO A 145 10.48 -5.52 18.58
CA PRO A 145 10.33 -6.81 17.90
C PRO A 145 10.77 -6.82 16.43
N ASN A 146 10.55 -5.70 15.71
CA ASN A 146 10.94 -5.60 14.30
C ASN A 146 12.46 -5.55 14.11
N ILE A 147 13.19 -5.01 15.09
CA ILE A 147 14.64 -4.90 15.05
C ILE A 147 15.25 -6.27 15.37
N VAL A 148 14.72 -6.95 16.39
CA VAL A 148 15.08 -8.35 16.69
C VAL A 148 14.88 -9.22 15.44
N LYS A 149 13.72 -9.14 14.78
CA LYS A 149 13.45 -9.87 13.53
C LYS A 149 14.39 -9.53 12.37
N LYS A 150 14.92 -8.31 12.30
CA LYS A 150 15.89 -7.91 11.28
C LYS A 150 17.27 -8.49 11.58
N LEU A 151 17.67 -8.44 12.84
CA LEU A 151 18.95 -8.97 13.31
C LEU A 151 19.01 -10.48 13.13
N THR A 152 17.97 -11.22 13.53
CA THR A 152 17.90 -12.68 13.33
C THR A 152 18.03 -13.05 11.86
N LYS A 153 17.34 -12.35 10.96
CA LYS A 153 17.47 -12.55 9.50
C LYS A 153 18.86 -12.21 8.96
N SER A 154 19.53 -11.23 9.55
CA SER A 154 20.90 -10.88 9.16
C SER A 154 21.89 -11.95 9.60
N VAL A 155 21.68 -12.55 10.77
CA VAL A 155 22.46 -13.68 11.27
C VAL A 155 22.27 -14.89 10.36
N GLU A 156 21.02 -15.27 10.04
CA GLU A 156 20.70 -16.40 9.16
C GLU A 156 21.36 -16.29 7.77
N LYS A 157 21.45 -15.07 7.22
CA LYS A 157 22.08 -14.84 5.90
C LYS A 157 23.59 -14.92 5.93
N ASN A 158 24.20 -14.60 7.06
CA ASN A 158 25.64 -14.66 7.23
C ASN A 158 26.02 -16.05 7.77
N MET A 159 25.95 -17.06 6.89
CA MET A 159 26.21 -18.50 7.14
C MET A 159 27.60 -18.82 7.76
N HIS A 160 28.45 -17.83 7.97
CA HIS A 160 29.80 -17.98 8.53
C HIS A 160 29.87 -17.72 10.04
N TYR A 161 28.76 -17.39 10.69
CA TYR A 161 28.71 -17.16 12.13
C TYR A 161 27.88 -18.25 12.81
N ILE A 162 28.53 -19.10 13.62
CA ILE A 162 27.82 -19.99 14.54
C ILE A 162 27.39 -19.14 15.71
N VAL A 163 26.07 -19.05 15.92
CA VAL A 163 25.47 -18.39 17.07
C VAL A 163 25.09 -19.43 18.11
N VAL A 164 25.80 -19.45 19.23
CA VAL A 164 25.45 -20.26 20.40
C VAL A 164 24.77 -19.35 21.42
N PHE A 165 23.57 -19.74 21.86
CA PHE A 165 22.79 -19.02 22.86
C PHE A 165 23.12 -19.57 24.25
N ASP A 166 23.57 -18.70 25.15
CA ASP A 166 24.00 -19.07 26.51
C ASP A 166 22.84 -19.26 27.51
N GLY A 167 21.61 -18.99 27.10
CA GLY A 167 20.44 -19.07 27.96
C GLY A 167 20.10 -17.79 28.72
N ILE A 168 20.91 -16.72 28.64
CA ILE A 168 20.76 -15.53 29.47
C ILE A 168 20.67 -14.23 28.66
N ASP A 169 21.46 -14.04 27.58
CA ASP A 169 21.33 -12.96 26.57
C ASP A 169 22.61 -12.81 25.66
N LEU A 170 23.56 -13.75 25.73
CA LEU A 170 24.84 -13.65 25.00
C LEU A 170 24.82 -14.49 23.71
N PHE A 171 25.38 -13.91 22.67
CA PHE A 171 25.57 -14.51 21.36
C PHE A 171 27.07 -14.73 21.17
N GLU A 172 27.48 -15.99 21.10
CA GLU A 172 28.81 -16.31 20.60
C GLU A 172 28.81 -16.21 19.08
N ILE A 173 29.71 -15.44 18.49
CA ILE A 173 29.84 -15.25 17.05
C ILE A 173 31.20 -15.79 16.65
N ASN A 174 31.22 -16.95 16.00
CA ASN A 174 32.47 -17.58 15.54
C ASN A 174 32.77 -17.19 14.09
N SER A 175 33.89 -16.52 13.84
CA SER A 175 34.30 -16.11 12.49
C SER A 175 35.73 -16.50 12.19
N PHE A 176 35.89 -17.54 11.35
CA PHE A 176 37.13 -18.04 10.71
C PHE A 176 38.33 -18.38 11.61
N ASN A 177 38.53 -17.73 12.77
CA ASN A 177 39.51 -18.00 13.86
C ASN A 177 39.29 -17.14 15.14
N ARG A 178 38.18 -16.41 15.27
CA ARG A 178 37.85 -15.59 16.46
C ARG A 178 36.43 -15.83 16.93
N THR A 179 36.28 -16.00 18.24
CA THR A 179 34.99 -16.10 18.92
C THR A 179 34.71 -14.78 19.64
N PHE A 180 33.59 -14.14 19.31
CA PHE A 180 33.12 -12.93 19.99
C PHE A 180 31.90 -13.28 20.83
N VAL A 181 31.94 -13.05 22.14
CA VAL A 181 30.76 -13.17 23.01
C VAL A 181 30.16 -11.79 23.18
N MET A 182 28.94 -11.58 22.68
CA MET A 182 28.35 -10.24 22.65
C MET A 182 26.86 -10.24 23.01
N LYS A 183 26.43 -9.21 23.72
CA LYS A 183 25.01 -8.88 23.84
C LYS A 183 24.58 -8.12 22.60
N ILE A 184 23.53 -8.58 21.93
CA ILE A 184 22.96 -7.88 20.76
C ILE A 184 22.60 -6.43 21.11
N GLU A 185 22.18 -6.19 22.34
CA GLU A 185 21.78 -4.87 22.87
C GLU A 185 22.88 -3.82 22.74
N ASN A 186 24.16 -4.22 22.84
CA ASN A 186 25.29 -3.29 22.75
C ASN A 186 25.57 -2.81 21.32
N TYR A 187 25.01 -3.48 20.31
CA TYR A 187 25.19 -3.18 18.89
C TYR A 187 23.97 -2.52 18.26
N VAL A 188 22.93 -2.29 19.06
CA VAL A 188 21.68 -1.67 18.63
C VAL A 188 21.56 -0.33 19.35
N ASP A 189 21.24 0.71 18.58
CA ASP A 189 21.03 2.04 19.14
C ASP A 189 19.89 2.06 20.18
N GLU A 190 20.05 2.85 21.24
CA GLU A 190 19.06 2.98 22.32
C GLU A 190 17.68 3.40 21.77
N CYS A 191 17.61 4.09 20.64
CA CYS A 191 16.35 4.49 20.00
C CYS A 191 15.44 3.31 19.60
N TYR A 192 15.99 2.09 19.53
CA TYR A 192 15.27 0.86 19.24
C TYR A 192 14.92 0.03 20.48
N SER A 193 15.25 0.52 21.68
CA SER A 193 14.84 -0.13 22.93
C SER A 193 13.33 -0.06 23.14
N LYS A 194 12.80 -1.01 23.91
CA LYS A 194 11.40 -1.01 24.39
C LYS A 194 11.10 0.28 25.14
N GLU A 195 12.04 0.77 25.95
CA GLU A 195 11.89 1.99 26.74
C GLU A 195 11.80 3.23 25.86
N ALA A 196 12.69 3.39 24.88
CA ALA A 196 12.61 4.48 23.90
C ALA A 196 11.30 4.44 23.11
N TYR A 197 10.83 3.25 22.73
CA TYR A 197 9.53 3.08 22.09
C TYR A 197 8.41 3.58 22.99
N LEU A 198 8.31 3.08 24.23
CA LEU A 198 7.27 3.50 25.16
C LEU A 198 7.31 5.02 25.40
N ARG A 199 8.50 5.61 25.59
CA ARG A 199 8.68 7.08 25.70
C ARG A 199 8.10 7.83 24.50
N ALA A 200 8.38 7.38 23.27
CA ALA A 200 7.86 8.01 22.05
C ALA A 200 6.32 7.96 21.94
N TYR A 201 5.69 6.95 22.55
CA TYR A 201 4.24 6.72 22.52
C TYR A 201 3.53 7.07 23.84
N THR A 202 4.24 7.67 24.81
CA THR A 202 3.67 7.97 26.15
C THR A 202 2.64 9.10 26.11
N TYR A 203 2.79 10.05 25.17
CA TYR A 203 1.94 11.23 25.12
C TYR A 203 0.47 10.89 24.86
N SER A 204 -0.42 11.36 25.74
CA SER A 204 -1.86 11.24 25.59
C SER A 204 -2.44 12.51 24.96
N ILE A 205 -3.29 12.34 23.95
CA ILE A 205 -4.10 13.46 23.43
C ILE A 205 -5.37 13.54 24.29
N GLY A 206 -5.49 14.57 25.13
CA GLY A 206 -6.65 14.78 26.02
C GLY A 206 -7.96 15.01 25.27
N ALA A 207 -9.11 14.91 25.96
CA ALA A 207 -10.44 15.20 25.37
C ALA A 207 -10.54 16.66 24.87
N VAL A 208 -11.37 16.91 23.85
CA VAL A 208 -11.63 18.27 23.36
C VAL A 208 -12.93 18.66 24.04
N PRO A 209 -12.95 19.72 24.84
CA PRO A 209 -14.16 20.15 25.52
C PRO A 209 -15.29 20.44 24.53
N SER A 210 -16.53 20.32 24.98
CA SER A 210 -17.68 20.85 24.24
C SER A 210 -17.50 22.34 23.98
N LYS A 211 -18.19 22.87 22.96
CA LYS A 211 -18.10 24.30 22.59
C LYS A 211 -18.35 25.22 23.79
N GLU A 212 -19.23 24.80 24.69
CA GLU A 212 -19.60 25.47 25.95
C GLU A 212 -18.44 25.60 26.95
N HIS A 213 -17.40 24.78 26.82
CA HIS A 213 -16.24 24.73 27.71
C HIS A 213 -14.94 25.07 26.99
N LEU A 214 -15.02 25.62 25.78
CA LEU A 214 -13.84 26.16 25.10
C LEU A 214 -13.46 27.48 25.75
N ILE A 215 -12.21 27.58 26.20
CA ILE A 215 -11.66 28.83 26.72
C ILE A 215 -11.40 29.74 25.52
N ASP A 216 -12.02 30.92 25.51
CA ASP A 216 -11.75 31.94 24.52
C ASP A 216 -10.42 32.64 24.88
N ASN A 217 -9.36 32.24 24.19
CA ASN A 217 -8.03 32.79 24.37
C ASN A 217 -7.79 34.06 23.53
N GLY A 218 -8.83 34.67 22.95
CA GLY A 218 -8.70 35.85 22.10
C GLY A 218 -7.97 35.58 20.77
N MET A 219 -7.91 34.32 20.34
CA MET A 219 -7.27 33.93 19.09
C MET A 219 -8.11 34.41 17.90
N GLN A 220 -7.44 34.99 16.89
CA GLN A 220 -8.12 35.46 15.69
C GLN A 220 -8.80 34.28 14.96
N LEU A 221 -10.11 34.40 14.74
CA LEU A 221 -10.86 33.47 13.91
C LEU A 221 -10.32 33.50 12.48
N LEU A 222 -9.82 32.35 12.02
CA LEU A 222 -9.42 32.17 10.63
C LEU A 222 -10.67 32.24 9.74
N ASN A 223 -10.77 33.30 8.95
CA ASN A 223 -11.79 33.35 7.90
C ASN A 223 -11.56 32.19 6.91
N PRO A 224 -12.62 31.50 6.47
CA PRO A 224 -12.48 30.47 5.45
C PRO A 224 -11.80 31.08 4.22
N SER A 225 -10.86 30.33 3.61
CA SER A 225 -10.16 30.84 2.43
C SER A 225 -11.18 31.25 1.37
N PHE A 226 -10.97 32.40 0.72
CA PHE A 226 -11.82 32.82 -0.40
C PHE A 226 -11.84 31.74 -1.48
N VAL A 227 -12.94 30.98 -1.57
CA VAL A 227 -13.14 30.00 -2.63
C VAL A 227 -13.45 30.77 -3.91
N LYS A 228 -12.42 30.99 -4.75
CA LYS A 228 -12.64 31.47 -6.11
C LYS A 228 -13.42 30.38 -6.85
N LYS A 229 -14.64 30.70 -7.31
CA LYS A 229 -15.34 29.84 -8.28
C LYS A 229 -14.40 29.65 -9.46
N GLN A 230 -13.98 28.41 -9.69
CA GLN A 230 -13.19 28.06 -10.87
C GLN A 230 -13.95 28.57 -12.09
N LEU A 231 -13.29 29.35 -12.96
CA LEU A 231 -13.87 29.77 -14.23
C LEU A 231 -14.23 28.49 -14.98
N GLY A 232 -15.53 28.22 -15.10
CA GLY A 232 -16.02 27.04 -15.79
C GLY A 232 -15.45 27.00 -17.21
N ARG A 233 -15.36 25.79 -17.78
CA ARG A 233 -14.88 25.59 -19.16
C ARG A 233 -15.52 26.63 -20.09
N PRO A 234 -14.73 27.42 -20.85
CA PRO A 234 -15.28 28.39 -21.78
C PRO A 234 -16.30 27.73 -22.71
N LYS A 235 -17.48 28.32 -22.83
CA LYS A 235 -18.51 27.82 -23.75
C LYS A 235 -17.98 27.97 -25.17
N LYS A 236 -17.93 26.88 -25.93
CA LYS A 236 -17.51 26.90 -27.35
C LYS A 236 -18.40 27.81 -28.23
N LEU A 237 -19.66 28.00 -27.84
CA LEU A 237 -20.62 28.86 -28.51
C LEU A 237 -21.34 29.72 -27.46
N ARG A 238 -21.53 31.00 -27.77
CA ARG A 238 -22.40 31.88 -26.97
C ARG A 238 -23.85 31.39 -27.00
N ARG A 239 -24.62 31.71 -25.96
CA ARG A 239 -26.08 31.53 -26.01
C ARG A 239 -26.64 32.50 -27.05
N ARG A 240 -27.58 32.01 -27.87
CA ARG A 240 -28.31 32.83 -28.82
C ARG A 240 -29.51 33.48 -28.14
N VAL A 241 -29.87 34.67 -28.59
CA VAL A 241 -31.09 35.38 -28.17
C VAL A 241 -32.29 34.70 -28.85
N PRO A 242 -33.52 34.68 -28.28
CA PRO A 242 -34.67 33.96 -28.85
C PRO A 242 -34.96 34.28 -30.32
N ASP A 243 -34.78 35.54 -30.72
CA ASP A 243 -35.09 36.03 -32.07
C ASP A 243 -33.90 35.94 -33.04
N GLU A 244 -32.77 35.37 -32.61
CA GLU A 244 -31.57 35.29 -33.43
C GLU A 244 -31.70 34.17 -34.48
N PRO A 245 -31.67 34.49 -35.79
CA PRO A 245 -31.86 33.50 -36.84
C PRO A 245 -30.74 32.45 -36.84
N ARG A 246 -31.10 31.21 -37.19
CA ARG A 246 -30.14 30.11 -37.25
C ARG A 246 -29.35 30.18 -38.56
N ASP A 247 -28.03 30.09 -38.45
CA ASP A 247 -27.11 29.85 -39.57
C ASP A 247 -27.70 28.82 -40.58
N PRO A 248 -28.10 29.28 -41.79
CA PRO A 248 -28.75 28.44 -42.80
C PRO A 248 -27.85 27.31 -43.31
N GLN A 249 -26.52 27.46 -43.23
CA GLN A 249 -25.57 26.43 -43.67
C GLN A 249 -25.44 25.27 -42.67
N LYS A 250 -26.00 25.39 -41.45
CA LYS A 250 -25.94 24.34 -40.43
C LYS A 250 -27.28 23.64 -40.27
N ALA A 251 -27.31 22.39 -40.71
CA ALA A 251 -28.47 21.50 -40.59
C ALA A 251 -29.08 21.54 -39.17
N SER A 252 -30.36 21.88 -39.10
CA SER A 252 -31.15 21.82 -37.88
C SER A 252 -31.56 20.38 -37.62
N THR A 253 -31.38 19.90 -36.39
CA THR A 253 -31.93 18.62 -35.94
C THR A 253 -33.40 18.70 -35.54
N LYS A 254 -34.01 19.89 -35.53
CA LYS A 254 -35.45 20.04 -35.29
C LYS A 254 -36.21 19.48 -36.51
N GLY A 255 -37.06 18.49 -36.28
CA GLY A 255 -37.88 17.84 -37.32
C GLY A 255 -37.31 16.52 -37.86
N LEU A 256 -36.10 16.10 -37.46
CA LEU A 256 -35.60 14.78 -37.85
C LEU A 256 -36.20 13.67 -36.99
N THR A 257 -36.81 12.69 -37.64
CA THR A 257 -37.29 11.45 -37.00
C THR A 257 -36.11 10.70 -36.38
N VAL A 258 -36.17 10.51 -35.07
CA VAL A 258 -35.13 9.81 -34.32
C VAL A 258 -35.32 8.30 -34.45
N TYR A 259 -34.32 7.61 -34.97
CA TYR A 259 -34.26 6.15 -35.01
C TYR A 259 -33.34 5.60 -33.92
N CYS A 260 -33.79 4.56 -33.22
CA CYS A 260 -33.02 3.92 -32.18
C CYS A 260 -31.90 3.05 -32.77
N LYS A 261 -30.63 3.37 -32.54
CA LYS A 261 -29.49 2.54 -33.03
C LYS A 261 -29.43 1.12 -32.44
N ARG A 262 -30.21 0.82 -31.39
CA ARG A 262 -30.24 -0.49 -30.72
C ARG A 262 -31.31 -1.41 -31.31
N CYS A 263 -32.58 -0.97 -31.37
CA CYS A 263 -33.69 -1.76 -31.88
C CYS A 263 -34.18 -1.36 -33.28
N LEU A 264 -33.65 -0.27 -33.84
CA LEU A 264 -33.97 0.29 -35.17
C LEU A 264 -35.40 0.83 -35.34
N LYS A 265 -36.18 0.94 -34.24
CA LYS A 265 -37.50 1.57 -34.25
C LYS A 265 -37.42 3.10 -34.12
N VAL A 266 -38.40 3.79 -34.69
CA VAL A 266 -38.55 5.25 -34.60
C VAL A 266 -39.16 5.69 -33.26
N GLY A 267 -38.95 6.95 -32.87
CA GLY A 267 -39.62 7.58 -31.71
C GLY A 267 -38.85 7.55 -30.39
N HIS A 268 -37.72 6.84 -30.31
CA HIS A 268 -36.86 6.85 -29.12
C HIS A 268 -35.38 6.67 -29.44
N ASN A 269 -34.53 6.99 -28.46
CA ASN A 269 -33.08 6.88 -28.59
C ASN A 269 -32.55 5.62 -27.90
N ARG A 270 -31.33 5.19 -28.25
CA ARG A 270 -30.65 4.04 -27.59
C ARG A 270 -30.66 4.12 -26.06
N ARG A 271 -30.52 5.33 -25.50
CA ARG A 271 -30.45 5.56 -24.04
C ARG A 271 -31.74 5.18 -23.33
N THR A 272 -32.88 5.35 -23.99
CA THR A 272 -34.22 5.07 -23.43
C THR A 272 -34.80 3.77 -23.97
N CYS A 273 -34.05 3.02 -24.77
CA CYS A 273 -34.48 1.78 -25.40
C CYS A 273 -34.45 0.62 -24.39
N LYS A 274 -35.62 0.02 -24.16
CA LYS A 274 -35.83 -1.17 -23.32
C LYS A 274 -35.69 -2.49 -24.07
N GLU A 275 -35.71 -2.46 -25.40
CA GLU A 275 -35.65 -3.65 -26.25
C GLU A 275 -34.21 -4.18 -26.43
N PRO A 276 -34.03 -5.51 -26.63
CA PRO A 276 -32.73 -6.08 -26.94
C PRO A 276 -32.16 -5.55 -28.28
N PRO A 277 -30.84 -5.64 -28.52
CA PRO A 277 -30.24 -5.22 -29.78
C PRO A 277 -30.83 -6.02 -30.94
N HIS A 278 -31.35 -5.33 -31.96
CA HIS A 278 -31.86 -5.97 -33.16
C HIS A 278 -30.69 -6.67 -33.91
N PRO A 279 -30.87 -7.85 -34.54
CA PRO A 279 -29.80 -8.58 -35.23
C PRO A 279 -29.03 -7.75 -36.28
N LYS A 280 -29.72 -6.83 -36.96
CA LYS A 280 -29.14 -5.89 -37.93
C LYS A 280 -28.46 -4.67 -37.30
N SER A 281 -28.51 -4.51 -35.97
CA SER A 281 -27.82 -3.43 -35.27
C SER A 281 -26.34 -3.72 -35.17
N LYS A 282 -25.49 -2.71 -35.38
CA LYS A 282 -24.05 -2.78 -35.07
C LYS A 282 -23.73 -3.09 -33.60
N LEU A 283 -24.74 -3.05 -32.72
CA LEU A 283 -24.63 -3.36 -31.30
C LEU A 283 -25.00 -4.82 -30.98
N TYR A 284 -25.44 -5.57 -31.97
CA TYR A 284 -25.70 -7.00 -31.82
C TYR A 284 -24.37 -7.76 -31.73
N LYS A 285 -24.15 -8.46 -30.61
CA LYS A 285 -23.02 -9.38 -30.45
C LYS A 285 -23.55 -10.79 -30.65
N ALA A 286 -23.16 -11.44 -31.75
CA ALA A 286 -23.43 -12.87 -31.93
C ALA A 286 -22.72 -13.66 -30.82
N ARG A 287 -23.40 -14.68 -30.28
CA ARG A 287 -22.81 -15.58 -29.28
C ARG A 287 -21.69 -16.38 -29.96
N SER A 288 -20.45 -16.26 -29.49
CA SER A 288 -19.32 -17.10 -29.94
C SER A 288 -19.50 -18.53 -29.41
N SER A 289 -19.27 -19.51 -30.28
CA SER A 289 -19.32 -20.96 -29.98
C SER A 289 -18.34 -21.41 -28.87
N ASN A 290 -17.34 -20.60 -28.50
CA ASN A 290 -16.36 -20.93 -27.46
C ASN A 290 -16.93 -20.98 -26.03
N ASN A 291 -18.13 -20.45 -25.78
CA ASN A 291 -18.72 -20.46 -24.43
C ASN A 291 -19.41 -21.79 -24.08
N GLN A 292 -19.70 -22.66 -25.05
CA GLN A 292 -20.33 -23.95 -24.79
C GLN A 292 -19.33 -24.96 -24.20
N GLN A 293 -18.06 -24.93 -24.62
CA GLN A 293 -16.99 -25.79 -24.07
C GLN A 293 -16.56 -25.38 -22.64
N ARG A 294 -16.64 -24.09 -22.29
CA ARG A 294 -16.36 -23.61 -20.92
C ARG A 294 -17.47 -23.93 -19.93
N ALA A 295 -18.73 -23.97 -20.39
CA ALA A 295 -19.86 -24.34 -19.53
C ALA A 295 -19.89 -25.84 -19.23
N THR A 296 -19.54 -26.70 -20.19
CA THR A 296 -19.46 -28.15 -19.97
C THR A 296 -18.31 -28.52 -19.05
N THR A 297 -17.12 -27.93 -19.22
CA THR A 297 -15.96 -28.17 -18.34
C THR A 297 -16.17 -27.68 -16.90
N ALA A 298 -16.89 -26.58 -16.70
CA ALA A 298 -17.29 -26.11 -15.36
C ALA A 298 -18.31 -27.04 -14.67
N PHE A 299 -19.20 -27.67 -15.45
CA PHE A 299 -20.19 -28.61 -14.92
C PHE A 299 -19.55 -29.96 -14.52
N THR A 300 -18.61 -30.49 -15.30
CA THR A 300 -17.87 -31.71 -14.94
C THR A 300 -16.95 -31.51 -13.74
N SER A 301 -16.28 -30.35 -13.62
CA SER A 301 -15.40 -30.07 -12.49
C SER A 301 -16.17 -29.89 -11.17
N ALA A 302 -17.36 -29.26 -11.20
CA ALA A 302 -18.23 -29.18 -10.03
C ALA A 302 -18.71 -30.56 -9.55
N ARG A 303 -19.07 -31.46 -10.48
CA ARG A 303 -19.48 -32.84 -10.20
C ARG A 303 -18.35 -33.69 -9.60
N ILE A 304 -17.11 -33.51 -10.06
CA ILE A 304 -15.94 -34.21 -9.50
C ILE A 304 -15.64 -33.73 -8.07
N ILE A 305 -15.77 -32.42 -7.81
CA ILE A 305 -15.59 -31.87 -6.46
C ILE A 305 -16.66 -32.39 -5.50
N GLU A 306 -17.94 -32.43 -5.91
CA GLU A 306 -19.02 -33.02 -5.10
C GLU A 306 -18.77 -34.50 -4.78
N ALA A 307 -18.30 -35.29 -5.77
CA ALA A 307 -17.98 -36.70 -5.56
C ALA A 307 -16.79 -36.92 -4.60
N LEU A 308 -15.75 -36.09 -4.71
CA LEU A 308 -14.58 -36.15 -3.82
C LEU A 308 -14.93 -35.73 -2.39
N VAL A 309 -15.77 -34.70 -2.21
CA VAL A 309 -16.27 -34.30 -0.88
C VAL A 309 -17.09 -35.42 -0.24
N HIS A 310 -17.89 -36.15 -1.04
CA HIS A 310 -18.66 -37.29 -0.55
C HIS A 310 -17.78 -38.49 -0.17
N GLN A 311 -16.69 -38.76 -0.93
CA GLN A 311 -15.71 -39.79 -0.57
C GLN A 311 -14.96 -39.47 0.73
N VAL A 312 -14.52 -38.22 0.92
CA VAL A 312 -13.84 -37.78 2.15
C VAL A 312 -14.80 -37.85 3.35
N SER A 313 -16.08 -37.54 3.16
CA SER A 313 -17.08 -37.67 4.21
C SER A 313 -17.34 -39.12 4.63
N GLN A 314 -17.19 -40.10 3.72
CA GLN A 314 -17.34 -41.53 4.03
C GLN A 314 -16.08 -42.13 4.68
N GLN A 315 -14.90 -41.59 4.42
CA GLN A 315 -13.65 -42.00 5.09
C GLN A 315 -13.55 -41.46 6.53
N ASN A 316 -14.13 -40.29 6.81
CA ASN A 316 -14.15 -39.73 8.16
C ASN A 316 -15.16 -40.42 9.08
N SER A 317 -16.20 -41.08 8.54
CA SER A 317 -17.14 -41.89 9.31
C SER A 317 -16.67 -43.32 9.59
N THR A 318 -15.68 -43.84 8.85
CA THR A 318 -15.05 -45.14 9.16
C THR A 318 -13.92 -45.03 10.21
N ILE A 319 -13.27 -43.86 10.34
CA ILE A 319 -12.24 -43.61 11.38
C ILE A 319 -12.88 -43.40 12.76
N ALA A 320 -14.13 -42.93 12.85
CA ALA A 320 -14.81 -42.69 14.12
C ALA A 320 -15.34 -43.97 14.83
N VAL A 321 -15.15 -45.17 14.27
CA VAL A 321 -15.64 -46.43 14.85
C VAL A 321 -14.53 -47.26 15.52
N SER A 322 -13.24 -46.89 15.39
CA SER A 322 -12.14 -47.67 15.98
C SER A 322 -11.62 -47.21 17.35
N ASP A 323 -12.05 -46.06 17.88
CA ASP A 323 -11.45 -45.46 19.09
C ASP A 323 -12.34 -45.55 20.36
N ASN A 324 -13.28 -46.50 20.41
CA ASN A 324 -14.13 -46.73 21.59
C ASN A 324 -13.64 -47.88 22.49
N ASN A 325 -12.33 -48.05 22.65
CA ASN A 325 -11.82 -49.02 23.61
C ASN A 325 -10.51 -48.56 24.28
N LEU A 326 -10.62 -47.60 25.21
CA LEU A 326 -9.71 -47.42 26.36
C LEU A 326 -10.15 -46.17 27.13
N ASN A 327 -10.94 -46.35 28.19
CA ASN A 327 -10.97 -45.47 29.37
C ASN A 327 -11.76 -46.13 30.51
N SER A 328 -11.16 -47.15 31.12
CA SER A 328 -11.50 -47.57 32.49
C SER A 328 -10.64 -46.79 33.49
N TRP A 329 -11.21 -45.74 34.07
CA TRP A 329 -10.63 -45.12 35.27
C TRP A 329 -11.17 -45.85 36.52
N PRO A 330 -10.31 -46.32 37.44
CA PRO A 330 -10.77 -47.09 38.59
C PRO A 330 -11.42 -46.19 39.65
N LYS A 331 -12.51 -46.70 40.23
CA LYS A 331 -13.20 -46.10 41.37
C LYS A 331 -12.29 -46.06 42.59
N ARG A 332 -12.27 -44.89 43.23
CA ARG A 332 -11.71 -44.59 44.56
C ARG A 332 -12.15 -45.62 45.61
N SER A 333 -11.21 -46.28 46.30
CA SER A 333 -11.50 -47.01 47.54
C SER A 333 -10.91 -46.29 48.77
N LYS A 334 -11.64 -46.38 49.86
CA LYS A 334 -11.42 -45.77 51.18
C LYS A 334 -10.44 -46.61 52.00
N LYS A 335 -9.70 -45.94 52.92
CA LYS A 335 -9.23 -46.40 54.26
C LYS A 335 -8.30 -47.63 54.25
N ASN A 336 -7.24 -47.73 55.06
CA ASN A 336 -6.79 -47.05 56.28
C ASN A 336 -5.29 -46.76 56.19
#